data_AF-A0A9E4KI52-F1
#
_entry.id   AF-A0A9E4KI52-F1
#
_cell.length_a   1.000
_cell.length_b   1.000
_cell.length_c   1.000
_cell.angle_alpha   90.00
_cell.angle_beta   90.00
_cell.angle_gamma   90.00
#
_symmetry.space_group_name_H-M   'P 1'
#
loop_
_entity.id
_entity.type
_entity.pdbx_description
1 polymer ?
#
loop_
_entity_poly.entity_id
_entity_poly.type
_entity_poly.pdbx_seq_one_letter_code
_entity_poly.pdbx_strand_id
1 'polypeptide(L)'
;MRSTCDPGYRYVLSRLLVPLPVVRPRRVLFCALNPSTATETRDDPTVRRMTGFARRFDATEMRLVNLFAARATRPDRLWKLDDPVGPLNDSHIEREAEAADIAIAAWGATAKARRRAGVVLEIMRRYGPVYRLGGTTKEGCPQHPLYLPAEVELEVHATGRALTSGSPGHPVAEPSACLRSQASPGPRRVSKIRRPRRRSGGATRIPGAKGRPPTREEGSSDGPRRGRT
;
A
#
# COMPACT_ATOMS: atom_id res chain seq x y z
N MET A 1 3.44 28.15 -10.60
CA MET A 1 4.90 27.90 -10.55
C MET A 1 5.18 26.54 -11.18
N ARG A 2 5.80 26.52 -12.36
CA ARG A 2 6.18 25.28 -13.04
C ARG A 2 7.42 24.74 -12.33
N SER A 3 7.34 23.52 -11.77
CA SER A 3 8.51 22.85 -11.17
C SER A 3 9.50 22.59 -12.30
N THR A 4 10.64 23.28 -12.30
CA THR A 4 11.72 23.08 -13.27
C THR A 4 12.35 21.72 -12.98
N CYS A 5 11.82 20.71 -13.64
CA CYS A 5 12.32 19.35 -13.66
C CYS A 5 13.66 19.32 -14.42
N ASP A 6 14.75 19.14 -13.68
CA ASP A 6 15.90 18.42 -14.20
C ASP A 6 15.39 17.07 -14.75
N PRO A 7 15.57 16.75 -16.05
CA PRO A 7 15.05 15.53 -16.64
C PRO A 7 15.53 14.25 -15.95
N GLY A 8 16.59 14.32 -15.13
CA GLY A 8 17.16 13.18 -14.39
C GLY A 8 16.44 12.79 -13.10
N TYR A 9 15.80 13.72 -12.39
CA TYR A 9 15.31 13.49 -11.01
C TYR A 9 13.80 13.71 -10.86
N ARG A 10 13.19 12.96 -9.92
CA ARG A 10 11.84 13.24 -9.39
C ARG A 10 11.84 13.07 -7.88
N TYR A 11 11.70 14.19 -7.18
CA TYR A 11 11.73 14.21 -5.71
C TYR A 11 10.40 13.78 -5.09
N VAL A 12 9.28 14.28 -5.62
CA VAL A 12 7.94 14.01 -5.09
C VAL A 12 6.96 13.73 -6.22
N LEU A 13 6.06 12.78 -6.01
CA LEU A 13 4.82 12.61 -6.77
C LEU A 13 3.63 12.76 -5.82
N SER A 14 2.54 13.38 -6.27
CA SER A 14 1.38 13.63 -5.42
C SER A 14 0.08 13.35 -6.15
N ARG A 15 -0.92 12.86 -5.41
CA ARG A 15 -2.26 12.55 -5.90
C ARG A 15 -3.29 13.03 -4.90
N LEU A 16 -4.10 13.98 -5.32
CA LEU A 16 -5.32 14.32 -4.61
C LEU A 16 -6.35 13.21 -4.84
N LEU A 17 -6.96 12.71 -3.77
CA LEU A 17 -7.86 11.55 -3.78
C LEU A 17 -9.34 11.92 -3.70
N VAL A 18 -9.61 13.19 -3.38
CA VAL A 18 -10.94 13.79 -3.19
C VAL A 18 -11.04 15.12 -3.95
N PRO A 19 -12.24 15.63 -4.28
CA PRO A 19 -12.38 16.97 -4.87
C PRO A 19 -11.91 18.08 -3.92
N LEU A 20 -11.48 19.21 -4.50
CA LEU A 20 -11.17 20.43 -3.74
C LEU A 20 -12.45 21.22 -3.38
N PRO A 21 -12.41 22.06 -2.32
CA PRO A 21 -11.29 22.30 -1.41
C PRO A 21 -11.17 21.25 -0.30
N VAL A 22 -9.94 20.99 0.16
CA VAL A 22 -9.67 20.16 1.34
C VAL A 22 -9.24 21.06 2.49
N VAL A 23 -10.08 21.15 3.52
CA VAL A 23 -9.87 22.04 4.68
C VAL A 23 -8.81 21.50 5.64
N ARG A 24 -8.68 20.17 5.75
CA ARG A 24 -7.64 19.48 6.53
C ARG A 24 -7.17 18.24 5.77
N PRO A 25 -6.05 18.31 5.04
CA PRO A 25 -5.60 17.18 4.25
C PRO A 25 -5.08 16.08 5.17
N ARG A 26 -5.62 14.87 5.02
CA ARG A 26 -5.04 13.65 5.57
C ARG A 26 -4.10 13.05 4.53
N ARG A 27 -2.80 13.02 4.82
CA ARG A 27 -1.74 12.66 3.89
C ARG A 27 -1.12 11.31 4.25
N VAL A 28 -1.06 10.43 3.26
CA VAL A 28 -0.26 9.21 3.33
C VAL A 28 0.97 9.38 2.45
N LEU A 29 2.14 9.26 3.06
CA LEU A 29 3.43 9.26 2.38
C LEU A 29 3.92 7.84 2.16
N PHE A 30 4.21 7.48 0.92
CA PHE A 30 4.98 6.27 0.60
C PHE A 30 6.43 6.64 0.28
N CYS A 31 7.38 5.84 0.77
CA CYS A 31 8.79 5.91 0.39
C CYS A 31 9.16 4.65 -0.42
N ALA A 32 9.28 4.79 -1.73
CA ALA A 32 9.65 3.69 -2.63
C ALA A 32 11.15 3.70 -2.98
N LEU A 33 11.58 2.80 -3.86
CA LEU A 33 13.00 2.69 -4.22
C LEU A 33 13.45 3.87 -5.10
N ASN A 34 12.79 4.04 -6.25
CA ASN A 34 13.15 5.07 -7.22
C ASN A 34 11.98 5.41 -8.14
N PRO A 35 11.98 6.61 -8.74
CA PRO A 35 11.02 7.00 -9.76
C PRO A 35 10.99 6.07 -10.98
N SER A 36 9.84 5.43 -11.14
CA SER A 36 9.42 4.68 -12.34
C SER A 36 8.82 5.62 -13.41
N THR A 37 8.14 5.05 -14.40
CA THR A 37 7.46 5.70 -15.54
C THR A 37 6.27 6.59 -15.17
N ALA A 38 5.68 6.48 -13.98
CA ALA A 38 4.56 7.34 -13.58
C ALA A 38 4.89 8.82 -13.79
N THR A 39 4.00 9.53 -14.49
CA THR A 39 4.11 10.98 -14.69
C THR A 39 3.07 11.67 -13.81
N GLU A 40 2.98 13.00 -13.86
CA GLU A 40 1.93 13.75 -13.18
C GLU A 40 0.52 13.38 -13.69
N THR A 41 0.41 12.91 -14.94
CA THR A 41 -0.86 12.66 -15.64
C THR A 41 -1.18 11.19 -15.87
N ARG A 42 -0.20 10.28 -15.74
CA ARG A 42 -0.38 8.84 -15.97
C ARG A 42 0.14 8.03 -14.80
N ASP A 43 -0.77 7.33 -14.14
CA ASP A 43 -0.44 6.40 -13.07
C ASP A 43 0.10 5.08 -13.64
N ASP A 44 1.21 4.62 -13.07
CA ASP A 44 1.70 3.26 -13.29
C ASP A 44 1.03 2.28 -12.28
N PRO A 45 1.21 0.96 -12.44
CA PRO A 45 0.59 -0.02 -11.53
C PRO A 45 0.94 0.21 -10.05
N THR A 46 2.13 0.72 -9.75
CA THR A 46 2.57 1.02 -8.39
C THR A 46 1.78 2.19 -7.80
N VAL A 47 1.65 3.29 -8.54
CA VAL A 47 0.88 4.47 -8.11
C VAL A 47 -0.59 4.11 -7.91
N ARG A 48 -1.20 3.36 -8.84
CA ARG A 48 -2.58 2.87 -8.67
C ARG A 48 -2.75 2.05 -7.39
N ARG A 49 -1.78 1.19 -7.09
CA ARG A 49 -1.81 0.34 -5.89
C ARG A 49 -1.70 1.16 -4.62
N MET A 50 -0.75 2.10 -4.57
CA MET A 50 -0.57 3.01 -3.44
C MET A 50 -1.79 3.92 -3.23
N THR A 51 -2.43 4.39 -4.30
CA THR A 51 -3.71 5.12 -4.22
C THR A 51 -4.79 4.28 -3.56
N GLY A 52 -4.90 3.00 -3.89
CA GLY A 52 -5.84 2.08 -3.24
C GLY A 52 -5.60 1.96 -1.74
N PHE A 53 -4.35 1.78 -1.32
CA PHE A 53 -4.00 1.75 0.10
C PHE A 53 -4.28 3.09 0.80
N ALA A 54 -3.90 4.22 0.19
CA ALA A 54 -4.16 5.54 0.75
C ALA A 54 -5.65 5.79 0.98
N ARG A 55 -6.51 5.36 0.04
CA ARG A 55 -7.97 5.43 0.21
C ARG A 55 -8.47 4.59 1.39
N ARG A 56 -7.91 3.39 1.60
CA ARG A 56 -8.24 2.53 2.75
C ARG A 56 -7.84 3.17 4.09
N PHE A 57 -6.85 4.06 4.08
CA PHE A 57 -6.43 4.82 5.26
C PHE A 57 -7.16 6.17 5.40
N ASP A 58 -8.28 6.35 4.69
CA ASP A 58 -9.10 7.57 4.64
C ASP A 58 -8.33 8.83 4.24
N ALA A 59 -7.24 8.67 3.48
CA ALA A 59 -6.42 9.78 3.05
C ALA A 59 -7.13 10.63 1.98
N THR A 60 -6.98 11.95 2.09
CA THR A 60 -7.40 12.89 1.05
C THR A 60 -6.30 13.11 0.01
N GLU A 61 -5.05 12.80 0.35
CA GLU A 61 -3.89 12.98 -0.51
C GLU A 61 -2.86 11.86 -0.31
N MET A 62 -2.33 11.35 -1.41
CA MET A 62 -1.19 10.44 -1.42
C MET A 62 0.06 11.18 -1.92
N ARG A 63 1.15 11.04 -1.17
CA ARG A 63 2.49 11.55 -1.51
C ARG A 63 3.43 10.37 -1.71
N LEU A 64 4.37 10.50 -2.64
CA LEU A 64 5.35 9.48 -2.95
C LEU A 64 6.74 10.12 -3.10
N VAL A 65 7.64 9.73 -2.21
CA VAL A 65 9.08 10.03 -2.27
C VAL A 65 9.85 8.72 -2.53
N ASN A 66 11.15 8.84 -2.76
CA ASN A 66 11.97 7.68 -3.10
C ASN A 66 13.32 7.71 -2.40
N LEU A 67 13.87 6.54 -2.10
CA LEU A 67 15.26 6.44 -1.62
C LEU A 67 16.23 7.13 -2.58
N PHE A 68 16.00 7.00 -3.88
CA PHE A 68 16.80 7.60 -4.95
C PHE A 68 15.89 8.45 -5.84
N ALA A 69 16.20 9.73 -6.06
CA ALA A 69 15.38 10.58 -6.91
C ALA A 69 15.61 10.33 -8.40
N ALA A 70 16.69 9.65 -8.78
CA ALA A 70 17.00 9.42 -10.19
C ALA A 70 15.93 8.55 -10.87
N ARG A 71 15.46 8.99 -12.05
CA ARG A 71 14.44 8.30 -12.82
C ARG A 71 15.04 7.09 -13.54
N ALA A 72 14.57 5.90 -13.23
CA ALA A 72 15.01 4.67 -13.86
C ALA A 72 13.90 3.62 -13.89
N THR A 73 13.50 3.18 -15.08
CA THR A 73 12.49 2.10 -15.23
C THR A 73 12.98 0.78 -14.64
N ARG A 74 14.30 0.56 -14.62
CA ARG A 74 14.91 -0.62 -14.01
C ARG A 74 15.86 -0.20 -12.88
N PRO A 75 15.69 -0.73 -11.66
CA PRO A 75 16.53 -0.34 -10.51
C PRO A 75 18.02 -0.66 -10.68
N ASP A 76 18.36 -1.64 -11.52
CA ASP A 76 19.76 -2.00 -11.82
C ASP A 76 20.55 -0.84 -12.44
N ARG A 77 19.87 0.11 -13.10
CA ARG A 77 20.50 1.31 -13.67
C ARG A 77 20.91 2.34 -12.63
N LEU A 78 20.26 2.39 -11.46
CA LEU A 78 20.62 3.35 -10.40
C LEU A 78 22.06 3.19 -9.96
N TRP A 79 22.55 1.95 -9.92
CA TRP A 79 23.91 1.63 -9.46
C TRP A 79 25.01 2.04 -10.43
N LYS A 80 24.63 2.56 -11.61
CA LYS A 80 25.55 3.03 -12.64
C LYS A 80 25.57 4.56 -12.74
N LEU A 81 24.75 5.25 -11.94
CA LEU A 81 24.70 6.70 -11.91
C LEU A 81 25.69 7.21 -10.86
N ASP A 82 26.29 8.36 -11.14
CA ASP A 82 27.23 9.01 -10.22
C ASP A 82 26.50 9.54 -8.97
N ASP A 83 25.32 10.13 -9.16
CA ASP A 83 24.45 10.59 -8.08
C ASP A 83 23.02 10.06 -8.26
N PRO A 84 22.70 8.82 -7.84
CA PRO A 84 21.33 8.32 -7.92
C PRO A 84 20.42 8.95 -6.86
N VAL A 85 20.98 9.52 -5.79
CA VAL A 85 20.20 10.08 -4.68
C VAL A 85 19.53 11.37 -5.13
N GLY A 86 20.29 12.24 -5.79
CA GLY A 86 19.87 13.56 -6.24
C GLY A 86 20.02 14.61 -5.14
N PRO A 87 20.44 15.84 -5.48
CA PRO A 87 20.95 16.81 -4.53
C PRO A 87 19.91 17.32 -3.52
N LEU A 88 18.62 17.34 -3.90
CA LEU A 88 17.55 17.86 -3.04
C LEU A 88 16.69 16.76 -2.42
N ASN A 89 17.01 15.49 -2.64
CA ASN A 89 16.12 14.39 -2.28
C ASN A 89 15.83 14.33 -0.78
N ASP A 90 16.84 14.52 0.07
CA ASP A 90 16.68 14.50 1.52
C ASP A 90 15.77 15.62 2.03
N SER A 91 15.94 16.84 1.52
CA SER A 91 15.06 17.97 1.88
C SER A 91 13.60 17.73 1.51
N HIS A 92 13.35 17.09 0.37
CA HIS A 92 12.00 16.72 -0.04
C HIS A 92 11.43 15.59 0.82
N ILE A 93 12.23 14.56 1.13
CA ILE A 93 11.80 13.49 2.05
C ILE A 93 11.44 14.05 3.43
N GLU A 94 12.27 14.94 3.97
CA GLU A 94 12.04 15.58 5.27
C GLU A 94 10.73 16.38 5.27
N ARG A 95 10.55 17.27 4.29
CA ARG A 95 9.33 18.08 4.15
C ARG A 95 8.07 17.23 4.01
N GLU A 96 8.10 16.18 3.18
CA GLU A 96 6.93 15.35 2.98
C GLU A 96 6.65 14.45 4.21
N ALA A 97 7.68 14.02 4.94
CA ALA A 97 7.53 13.25 6.18
C ALA A 97 6.93 14.09 7.30
N GLU A 98 7.36 15.34 7.46
CA GLU A 98 6.78 16.30 8.41
C GLU A 98 5.29 16.54 8.14
N ALA A 99 4.91 16.60 6.86
CA ALA A 99 3.55 16.90 6.44
C ALA A 99 2.60 15.68 6.45
N ALA A 100 3.09 14.48 6.73
CA ALA A 100 2.36 13.21 6.60
C ALA A 100 1.70 12.77 7.92
N ASP A 101 0.45 12.33 7.84
CA ASP A 101 -0.24 11.66 8.96
C ASP A 101 0.18 10.20 9.09
N ILE A 102 0.54 9.57 7.96
CA ILE A 102 1.03 8.19 7.91
C ILE A 102 2.20 8.13 6.94
N ALA A 103 3.37 7.70 7.42
CA ALA A 103 4.57 7.49 6.61
C ALA A 103 4.86 5.99 6.45
N ILE A 104 4.98 5.51 5.21
CA ILE A 104 5.06 4.09 4.87
C ILE A 104 6.34 3.80 4.08
N ALA A 105 7.16 2.90 4.60
CA ALA A 105 8.30 2.30 3.92
C ALA A 105 7.83 1.25 2.89
N ALA A 106 8.24 1.40 1.63
CA ALA A 106 7.68 0.68 0.48
C ALA A 106 8.72 0.34 -0.61
N TRP A 107 10.02 0.36 -0.30
CA TRP A 107 11.11 0.25 -1.29
C TRP A 107 11.46 -1.17 -1.75
N GLY A 108 10.89 -2.22 -1.15
CA GLY A 108 11.15 -3.61 -1.57
C GLY A 108 12.53 -4.15 -1.16
N ALA A 109 12.78 -5.43 -1.48
CA ALA A 109 14.07 -6.07 -1.20
C ALA A 109 15.15 -5.60 -2.18
N THR A 110 16.10 -4.81 -1.70
CA THR A 110 17.30 -4.43 -2.45
C THR A 110 18.44 -4.17 -1.49
N ALA A 111 19.36 -5.13 -1.37
CA ALA A 111 20.51 -5.03 -0.45
C ALA A 111 21.37 -3.78 -0.70
N LYS A 112 21.54 -3.40 -1.98
CA LYS A 112 22.28 -2.19 -2.37
C LYS A 112 21.69 -0.88 -1.85
N ALA A 113 20.40 -0.88 -1.52
CA ALA A 113 19.71 0.29 -0.98
C ALA A 113 19.79 0.38 0.55
N ARG A 114 20.32 -0.63 1.26
CA ARG A 114 20.26 -0.72 2.72
C ARG A 114 20.83 0.49 3.45
N ARG A 115 22.01 0.97 3.03
CA ARG A 115 22.64 2.17 3.62
C ARG A 115 21.75 3.40 3.42
N ARG A 116 21.19 3.57 2.21
CA ARG A 116 20.31 4.68 1.88
C ARG A 116 18.99 4.61 2.66
N ALA A 117 18.40 3.44 2.76
CA ALA A 117 17.20 3.19 3.55
C ALA A 117 17.39 3.57 5.03
N GLY A 118 18.56 3.26 5.62
CA GLY A 118 18.90 3.69 6.97
C GLY A 118 18.88 5.21 7.15
N VAL A 119 19.51 5.95 6.24
CA VAL A 119 19.50 7.43 6.27
C VAL A 119 18.08 7.99 6.16
N VAL A 120 17.29 7.48 5.21
CA VAL A 120 15.91 7.94 4.99
C VAL A 120 15.00 7.60 6.17
N LEU A 121 15.18 6.44 6.79
CA LEU A 121 14.46 6.08 8.02
C LEU A 121 14.76 7.06 9.16
N GLU A 122 16.03 7.45 9.34
CA GLU A 122 16.40 8.43 10.36
C GLU A 122 15.84 9.84 10.09
N ILE A 123 15.53 10.17 8.83
CA ILE A 123 14.80 11.40 8.49
C ILE A 123 13.33 11.23 8.87
N MET A 124 12.66 10.19 8.35
CA MET A 124 11.21 10.01 8.52
C MET A 124 10.80 9.81 9.99
N ARG A 125 11.60 9.08 10.79
CA ARG A 125 11.29 8.77 12.20
C ARG A 125 11.32 9.98 13.13
N ARG A 126 11.83 11.13 12.69
CA ARG A 126 11.79 12.39 13.45
C ARG A 126 10.37 12.91 13.63
N TYR A 127 9.48 12.57 12.70
CA TYR A 127 8.12 13.11 12.63
C TYR A 127 7.04 12.10 13.06
N GLY A 128 7.42 10.85 13.36
CA GLY A 128 6.50 9.83 13.81
C GLY A 128 7.00 8.40 13.54
N PRO A 129 6.20 7.38 13.88
CA PRO A 129 6.50 6.01 13.47
C PRO A 129 6.49 5.89 11.94
N VAL A 130 7.40 5.08 11.42
CA VAL A 130 7.38 4.64 10.02
C VAL A 130 6.74 3.27 9.97
N TYR A 131 5.72 3.14 9.13
CA TYR A 131 4.98 1.91 8.93
C TYR A 131 5.49 1.13 7.72
N ARG A 132 5.01 -0.10 7.57
CA ARG A 132 5.15 -0.95 6.38
C ARG A 132 3.84 -1.67 6.13
N LEU A 133 3.64 -2.09 4.88
CA LEU A 133 2.53 -2.95 4.51
C LEU A 133 2.98 -4.41 4.59
N GLY A 134 2.34 -5.19 5.47
CA GLY A 134 2.62 -6.60 5.69
C GLY A 134 4.03 -6.89 6.20
N GLY A 135 4.52 -8.09 5.86
CA GLY A 135 5.79 -8.66 6.31
C GLY A 135 7.03 -7.92 5.81
N THR A 136 8.19 -8.38 6.29
CA THR A 136 9.50 -8.03 5.70
C THR A 136 10.02 -9.20 4.88
N THR A 137 10.95 -8.93 3.97
CA THR A 137 11.75 -10.00 3.38
C THR A 137 12.68 -10.64 4.41
N LYS A 138 13.37 -11.72 4.04
CA LYS A 138 14.33 -12.40 4.93
C LYS A 138 15.42 -11.46 5.44
N GLU A 139 15.74 -10.43 4.66
CA GLU A 139 16.75 -9.42 4.95
C GLU A 139 16.17 -8.21 5.72
N GLY A 140 14.92 -8.28 6.17
CA GLY A 140 14.25 -7.22 6.93
C GLY A 140 13.76 -6.04 6.10
N CYS A 141 13.76 -6.15 4.77
CA CYS A 141 13.29 -5.06 3.90
C CYS A 141 11.76 -5.01 3.85
N PRO A 142 11.12 -3.82 3.87
CA PRO A 142 9.69 -3.69 3.63
C PRO A 142 9.34 -4.17 2.23
N GLN A 143 8.17 -4.78 2.07
CA GLN A 143 7.71 -5.26 0.78
C GLN A 143 7.25 -4.11 -0.13
N HIS A 144 7.36 -4.30 -1.44
CA HIS A 144 6.88 -3.32 -2.41
C HIS A 144 5.35 -3.46 -2.60
N PRO A 145 4.56 -2.38 -2.54
CA PRO A 145 3.09 -2.44 -2.53
C PRO A 145 2.45 -3.18 -3.71
N LEU A 146 3.10 -3.15 -4.88
CA LEU A 146 2.62 -3.81 -6.10
C LEU A 146 2.32 -5.31 -5.91
N TYR A 147 3.04 -5.98 -5.01
CA TYR A 147 2.95 -7.42 -4.82
C TYR A 147 2.11 -7.84 -3.61
N LEU A 148 1.48 -6.89 -2.92
CA LEU A 148 0.72 -7.14 -1.69
C LEU A 148 -0.79 -7.21 -1.97
N PRO A 149 -1.57 -8.00 -1.20
CA PRO A 149 -3.03 -7.99 -1.26
C PRO A 149 -3.61 -6.67 -0.75
N ALA A 150 -4.86 -6.35 -1.14
CA ALA A 150 -5.45 -5.03 -0.88
C ALA A 150 -5.72 -4.79 0.61
N GLU A 151 -6.00 -5.88 1.32
CA GLU A 151 -6.29 -5.90 2.76
C GLU A 151 -5.06 -6.17 3.62
N VAL A 152 -3.84 -6.09 3.06
CA VAL A 152 -2.62 -6.30 3.86
C VAL A 152 -2.56 -5.32 5.03
N GLU A 153 -2.19 -5.79 6.21
CA GLU A 153 -2.15 -4.96 7.41
C GLU A 153 -1.04 -3.91 7.39
N LEU A 154 -1.28 -2.81 8.10
CA LEU A 154 -0.29 -1.77 8.35
C LEU A 154 0.43 -2.07 9.66
N GLU A 155 1.74 -2.29 9.59
CA GLU A 155 2.57 -2.64 10.75
C GLU A 155 3.63 -1.57 10.99
N VAL A 156 4.06 -1.40 12.26
CA VAL A 156 5.20 -0.54 12.55
C VAL A 156 6.46 -1.17 11.99
N HIS A 157 7.19 -0.41 11.16
CA HIS A 157 8.51 -0.78 10.67
C HIS A 157 9.60 -0.21 11.57
N ALA A 158 9.43 1.03 12.01
CA ALA A 158 10.36 1.70 12.91
C ALA A 158 9.61 2.68 13.82
N THR A 159 9.90 2.67 15.13
CA THR A 159 9.24 3.55 16.10
C THR A 159 9.66 5.00 15.91
N GLY A 160 8.77 5.95 16.17
CA GLY A 160 9.14 7.37 16.15
C GLY A 160 10.25 7.66 17.17
N ARG A 161 11.08 8.67 16.90
CA ARG A 161 12.02 9.16 17.92
C ARG A 161 11.22 9.95 18.95
N ALA A 162 11.44 9.69 20.24
CA ALA A 162 10.91 10.57 21.27
C ALA A 162 11.49 11.97 21.01
N LEU A 163 10.62 12.94 20.73
CA LEU A 163 11.02 14.34 20.71
C LEU A 163 11.56 14.62 22.10
N THR A 164 12.86 14.90 22.21
CA THR A 164 13.40 15.47 23.44
C THR A 164 12.64 16.76 23.67
N SER A 165 11.85 16.78 24.73
CA SER A 165 10.80 17.75 25.03
C SER A 165 11.22 19.20 24.75
N GLY A 166 10.53 19.83 23.82
CA GLY A 166 10.63 21.25 23.48
C GLY A 166 9.31 21.76 22.88
N SER A 167 8.28 21.81 23.73
CA SER A 167 6.96 22.46 23.55
C SER A 167 5.91 21.87 22.58
N PRO A 168 4.60 22.09 22.84
CA PRO A 168 3.56 21.13 22.51
C PRO A 168 2.79 21.51 21.23
N GLY A 169 2.78 20.59 20.26
CA GLY A 169 1.94 20.65 19.07
C GLY A 169 0.87 19.56 19.08
N HIS A 170 -0.36 19.99 19.36
CA HIS A 170 -1.65 19.32 19.15
C HIS A 170 -1.93 17.98 19.86
N PRO A 171 -2.95 17.93 20.75
CA PRO A 171 -3.45 16.67 21.27
C PRO A 171 -4.13 15.88 20.14
N VAL A 172 -3.74 14.61 20.02
CA VAL A 172 -4.48 13.60 19.27
C VAL A 172 -5.87 13.51 19.90
N ALA A 173 -6.91 13.88 19.15
CA ALA A 173 -8.28 13.71 19.60
C ALA A 173 -8.58 12.21 19.66
N GLU A 174 -8.78 11.69 20.87
CA GLU A 174 -9.44 10.41 21.06
C GLU A 174 -10.87 10.47 20.48
N PRO A 175 -11.40 9.37 19.92
CA PRO A 175 -12.78 9.35 19.49
C PRO A 175 -13.71 9.50 20.70
N SER A 176 -14.42 10.63 20.74
CA SER A 176 -15.46 10.94 21.72
C SER A 176 -16.45 9.78 21.89
N ALA A 177 -16.36 9.12 23.03
CA ALA A 177 -17.47 8.35 23.60
C ALA A 177 -18.55 9.34 24.04
N CYS A 178 -19.65 9.39 23.30
CA CYS A 178 -20.83 10.13 23.70
C CYS A 178 -21.46 9.51 24.96
N LEU A 179 -22.04 10.39 25.78
CA LEU A 179 -22.40 10.22 27.19
C LEU A 179 -23.24 8.99 27.57
N ARG A 180 -22.92 8.48 28.77
CA ARG A 180 -23.84 7.72 29.64
C ARG A 180 -25.06 8.56 30.01
N SER A 181 -26.24 7.96 29.93
CA SER A 181 -27.39 8.29 30.77
C SER A 181 -27.64 7.11 31.71
N GLN A 182 -27.63 7.37 33.02
CA GLN A 182 -28.00 6.40 34.05
C GLN A 182 -29.51 6.38 34.23
N ALA A 183 -30.08 5.18 34.37
CA ALA A 183 -31.29 4.95 35.15
C ALA A 183 -31.19 3.56 35.84
N SER A 184 -31.49 3.54 37.13
CA SER A 184 -31.32 2.44 38.10
C SER A 184 -32.47 1.39 38.07
N PRO A 185 -32.39 0.28 38.85
CA PRO A 185 -32.98 -1.02 38.48
C PRO A 185 -34.29 -1.44 39.20
N GLY A 186 -34.97 -2.43 38.60
CA GLY A 186 -35.88 -3.41 39.27
C GLY A 186 -37.17 -3.73 38.48
N PRO A 187 -37.91 -4.84 38.77
CA PRO A 187 -37.54 -6.12 39.37
C PRO A 187 -37.86 -7.35 38.46
N ARG A 188 -37.50 -8.54 38.95
CA ARG A 188 -37.59 -9.88 38.34
C ARG A 188 -39.03 -10.35 38.05
N ARG A 189 -39.21 -11.17 37.00
CA ARG A 189 -40.12 -12.33 37.06
C ARG A 189 -39.71 -13.47 36.11
N VAL A 190 -40.06 -14.67 36.53
CA VAL A 190 -39.61 -16.01 36.13
C VAL A 190 -40.67 -16.72 35.31
N SER A 191 -40.29 -17.47 34.28
CA SER A 191 -40.94 -18.74 33.87
C SER A 191 -40.09 -19.42 32.77
N LYS A 192 -39.33 -20.48 33.11
CA LYS A 192 -39.64 -21.90 32.82
C LYS A 192 -40.26 -22.12 31.43
N ILE A 193 -39.61 -22.93 30.59
CA ILE A 193 -40.14 -24.22 30.08
C ILE A 193 -39.01 -25.03 29.42
N ARG A 194 -39.18 -26.34 29.59
CA ARG A 194 -38.31 -27.51 29.42
C ARG A 194 -37.87 -27.81 27.97
N ARG A 195 -36.69 -28.43 27.84
CA ARG A 195 -36.29 -29.29 26.70
C ARG A 195 -37.05 -30.64 26.75
N PRO A 196 -37.15 -31.44 25.66
CA PRO A 196 -36.08 -32.41 25.39
C PRO A 196 -35.81 -32.81 23.91
N ARG A 197 -34.52 -33.11 23.67
CA ARG A 197 -33.87 -34.23 22.94
C ARG A 197 -34.30 -34.73 21.54
N ARG A 198 -33.25 -34.79 20.69
CA ARG A 198 -32.73 -35.89 19.81
C ARG A 198 -33.65 -36.48 18.74
N ARG A 199 -33.14 -36.56 17.49
CA ARG A 199 -32.44 -37.75 16.96
C ARG A 199 -31.82 -37.51 15.57
N SER A 200 -30.76 -38.28 15.36
CA SER A 200 -29.91 -38.52 14.20
C SER A 200 -30.51 -39.52 13.20
N GLY A 201 -30.03 -39.49 11.95
CA GLY A 201 -30.20 -40.51 10.91
C GLY A 201 -30.75 -39.89 9.61
N GLY A 202 -30.31 -40.22 8.40
CA GLY A 202 -29.37 -41.20 7.89
C GLY A 202 -29.27 -40.99 6.37
N ALA A 203 -28.16 -41.41 5.77
CA ALA A 203 -27.88 -41.28 4.34
C ALA A 203 -28.67 -42.28 3.48
N THR A 204 -28.97 -41.92 2.22
CA THR A 204 -29.17 -42.90 1.14
C THR A 204 -28.67 -42.34 -0.20
N ARG A 205 -27.95 -43.18 -0.96
CA ARG A 205 -27.33 -42.97 -2.27
C ARG A 205 -28.29 -43.31 -3.44
N ILE A 206 -28.08 -42.56 -4.54
CA ILE A 206 -28.18 -42.77 -6.03
C ILE A 206 -28.75 -44.10 -6.61
N PRO A 207 -29.40 -44.12 -7.80
CA PRO A 207 -28.72 -44.20 -9.14
C PRO A 207 -29.41 -43.30 -10.20
N GLY A 208 -28.93 -42.93 -11.41
CA GLY A 208 -27.90 -43.36 -12.34
C GLY A 208 -28.47 -43.29 -13.78
N ALA A 209 -27.79 -42.66 -14.76
CA ALA A 209 -27.93 -42.86 -16.23
C ALA A 209 -26.98 -41.88 -16.96
N LYS A 210 -25.87 -42.32 -17.57
CA LYS A 210 -25.66 -42.92 -18.91
C LYS A 210 -26.03 -42.00 -20.10
N GLY A 211 -25.01 -41.64 -20.88
CA GLY A 211 -25.14 -41.07 -22.24
C GLY A 211 -23.82 -40.49 -22.75
N ARG A 212 -23.09 -41.26 -23.58
CA ARG A 212 -21.93 -40.84 -24.40
C ARG A 212 -22.32 -41.02 -25.89
N PRO A 213 -21.48 -40.60 -26.85
CA PRO A 213 -21.69 -39.54 -27.85
C PRO A 213 -22.09 -40.10 -29.24
N PRO A 214 -22.10 -39.28 -30.32
CA PRO A 214 -21.24 -39.62 -31.48
C PRO A 214 -20.64 -38.37 -32.22
N THR A 215 -19.36 -38.45 -32.65
CA THR A 215 -18.80 -38.50 -34.05
C THR A 215 -18.64 -37.12 -34.74
N ARG A 216 -17.43 -36.64 -35.13
CA ARG A 216 -16.61 -36.95 -36.34
C ARG A 216 -17.46 -36.99 -37.63
N GLU A 217 -17.12 -36.38 -38.77
CA GLU A 217 -15.85 -36.28 -39.51
C GLU A 217 -16.08 -35.33 -40.74
N GLU A 218 -15.11 -34.55 -41.24
CA GLU A 218 -14.45 -34.63 -42.60
C GLU A 218 -14.28 -33.17 -43.11
N GLY A 219 -13.32 -32.75 -43.95
CA GLY A 219 -12.21 -33.33 -44.71
C GLY A 219 -11.29 -32.16 -45.15
N SER A 220 -9.96 -32.31 -45.16
CA SER A 220 -9.09 -32.72 -46.29
C SER A 220 -9.17 -31.84 -47.55
N SER A 221 -8.10 -31.09 -47.87
CA SER A 221 -7.31 -31.27 -49.12
C SER A 221 -6.21 -30.20 -49.33
N ASP A 222 -5.04 -30.70 -49.75
CA ASP A 222 -3.98 -30.17 -50.62
C ASP A 222 -3.19 -28.86 -50.35
N GLY A 223 -1.89 -29.04 -50.07
CA GLY A 223 -0.87 -29.10 -51.15
C GLY A 223 -0.15 -27.79 -51.57
N PRO A 224 1.16 -27.81 -51.88
CA PRO A 224 2.07 -26.66 -51.68
C PRO A 224 2.52 -25.96 -52.97
N ARG A 225 3.13 -24.76 -52.87
CA ARG A 225 4.22 -24.36 -53.79
C ARG A 225 5.12 -23.24 -53.27
N ARG A 226 6.42 -23.48 -53.43
CA ARG A 226 7.54 -22.56 -53.31
C ARG A 226 7.60 -21.68 -54.56
N GLY A 227 8.12 -20.46 -54.42
CA GLY A 227 8.58 -19.63 -55.52
C GLY A 227 9.64 -18.64 -55.02
N ARG A 228 10.90 -18.90 -55.36
CA ARG A 228 12.01 -17.94 -55.32
C ARG A 228 11.90 -17.09 -56.59
N THR A 229 12.11 -15.78 -56.46
CA THR A 229 13.07 -14.91 -57.17
C THR A 229 12.77 -13.48 -56.75
#